data_AF-A0A7Y3GQD0-F1
#
_entry.id   AF-A0A7Y3GQD0-F1
#
_cell.length_a   1.000
_cell.length_b   1.000
_cell.length_c   1.000
_cell.angle_alpha   90.00
_cell.angle_beta   90.00
_cell.angle_gamma   90.00
#
_symmetry.space_group_name_H-M   'P 1'
#
loop_
_entity.id
_entity.type
_entity.pdbx_description
1 polymer ?
#
loop_
_entity_poly.entity_id
_entity_poly.type
_entity_poly.pdbx_seq_one_letter_code
_entity_poly.pdbx_strand_id
1 'polypeptide(L)' 'ADEIWNNLINRYNTIPFTNDVNPDLTDYVTTEALKGVYTMIAVEEKEIRKKVESRTTDLLKKVFALQDRP' A
#
# COMPACT_ATOMS: atom_id res chain seq x y z
N ALA A 1 -0.82 4.47 -24.87
CA ALA A 1 -1.37 3.77 -23.69
C ALA A 1 -2.31 4.69 -22.93
N ASP A 2 -1.83 5.88 -22.58
CA ASP A 2 -2.58 6.91 -21.84
C ASP A 2 -3.90 7.29 -22.51
N GLU A 3 -3.91 7.55 -23.82
CA GLU A 3 -5.14 7.90 -24.55
C GLU A 3 -6.18 6.77 -24.55
N ILE A 4 -5.75 5.51 -24.64
CA ILE A 4 -6.64 4.35 -24.61
C ILE A 4 -7.23 4.19 -23.21
N TRP A 5 -6.41 4.31 -22.17
CA TRP A 5 -6.84 4.28 -20.78
C TRP A 5 -7.85 5.39 -20.48
N ASN A 6 -7.51 6.63 -20.84
CA ASN A 6 -8.36 7.79 -20.60
C ASN A 6 -9.74 7.63 -21.27
N ASN A 7 -9.76 7.25 -22.55
CA ASN A 7 -11.01 7.01 -23.28
C ASN A 7 -11.85 5.87 -22.68
N LEU A 8 -11.21 4.79 -22.24
CA LEU A 8 -11.88 3.64 -21.62
C LEU A 8 -12.48 4.02 -20.26
N ILE A 9 -11.68 4.65 -19.39
CA ILE A 9 -12.08 5.02 -18.04
C ILE A 9 -13.16 6.09 -18.03
N ASN A 10 -13.07 7.09 -18.92
CA ASN A 10 -14.14 8.08 -19.06
C ASN A 10 -15.46 7.42 -19.43
N ARG A 11 -15.47 6.42 -20.33
CA ARG A 11 -16.68 5.64 -20.63
C ARG A 11 -17.15 4.81 -19.43
N TYR A 12 -16.23 4.16 -18.71
CA TYR A 12 -16.56 3.38 -17.51
C TYR A 12 -17.24 4.24 -16.43
N ASN A 13 -16.73 5.45 -16.18
CA ASN A 13 -17.27 6.40 -15.20
C ASN A 13 -18.64 6.97 -15.62
N THR A 14 -19.04 6.87 -16.90
CA THR A 14 -20.40 7.27 -17.32
C THR A 14 -21.48 6.23 -16.98
N ILE A 15 -21.10 5.02 -16.57
CA ILE A 15 -22.04 3.95 -16.23
C ILE A 15 -22.60 4.22 -14.84
N PRO A 16 -23.94 4.36 -14.66
CA PRO A 16 -24.52 4.55 -13.34
C PRO A 16 -24.18 3.41 -12.38
N PHE A 17 -24.02 3.74 -11.09
CA PHE A 17 -23.72 2.80 -10.00
C PHE A 17 -22.33 2.16 -10.03
N THR A 18 -21.39 2.69 -10.81
CA THR A 18 -19.95 2.40 -10.67
C THR A 18 -19.27 3.41 -9.73
N ASN A 19 -18.05 3.09 -9.32
CA ASN A 19 -17.20 4.05 -8.62
C ASN A 19 -16.24 4.68 -9.63
N ASP A 20 -16.12 6.00 -9.59
CA ASP A 20 -15.24 6.72 -10.50
C ASP A 20 -13.77 6.30 -10.33
N VAL A 21 -13.11 6.06 -11.47
CA VAL A 21 -11.68 5.76 -11.56
C VAL A 21 -10.95 6.95 -12.16
N ASN A 22 -9.73 7.23 -11.70
CA ASN A 22 -8.92 8.32 -12.25
C ASN A 22 -8.50 8.01 -13.71
N PRO A 23 -8.88 8.85 -14.70
CA PRO A 23 -8.48 8.66 -16.10
C PRO A 23 -7.03 9.10 -16.40
N ASP A 24 -6.33 9.73 -15.45
CA ASP A 24 -4.87 9.92 -15.54
C ASP A 24 -4.17 8.60 -15.17
N LEU A 25 -3.60 7.94 -16.18
CA LEU A 25 -2.94 6.65 -16.01
C LEU A 25 -1.73 6.73 -15.09
N THR A 26 -0.96 7.83 -15.15
CA THR A 26 0.29 7.95 -14.38
C THR A 26 -0.03 8.14 -12.91
N ASP A 27 -1.00 8.99 -12.59
CA ASP A 27 -1.43 9.20 -11.21
C ASP A 27 -2.10 7.96 -10.62
N TYR A 28 -2.98 7.30 -11.40
CA TYR A 28 -3.67 6.08 -10.98
C TYR A 28 -2.69 4.96 -10.62
N VAL A 29 -1.76 4.63 -11.53
CA VAL A 29 -0.78 3.56 -11.30
C VAL A 29 0.16 3.91 -10.14
N THR A 30 0.57 5.18 -10.02
CA THR A 30 1.40 5.63 -8.90
C THR A 30 0.69 5.43 -7.57
N THR A 31 -0.57 5.85 -7.48
CA THR A 31 -1.37 5.72 -6.26
C THR A 31 -1.62 4.26 -5.88
N GLU A 32 -2.00 3.41 -6.85
CA GLU A 32 -2.22 1.98 -6.60
C GLU A 32 -0.93 1.25 -6.22
N ALA A 33 0.21 1.62 -6.82
CA ALA A 33 1.52 1.09 -6.43
C ALA A 33 1.88 1.48 -4.99
N LEU A 34 1.70 2.76 -4.62
CA LEU A 34 1.93 3.23 -3.24
C LEU A 34 1.04 2.49 -2.24
N LYS A 35 -0.25 2.32 -2.56
CA LYS A 35 -1.18 1.55 -1.73
C LYS A 35 -0.71 0.10 -1.54
N GLY A 36 -0.20 -0.54 -2.60
CA GLY A 36 0.41 -1.86 -2.51
C GLY A 36 1.63 -1.89 -1.58
N VAL A 37 2.55 -0.92 -1.74
CA VAL A 37 3.74 -0.80 -0.89
C VAL A 37 3.37 -0.62 0.59
N TYR A 38 2.46 0.30 0.91
CA TYR A 38 2.01 0.51 2.29
C TYR A 38 1.27 -0.69 2.87
N THR A 39 0.53 -1.43 2.05
CA THR A 39 -0.12 -2.68 2.49
C THR A 39 0.93 -3.71 2.92
N MET A 40 2.00 -3.88 2.14
CA MET A 40 3.08 -4.82 2.50
C MET A 40 3.88 -4.34 3.71
N ILE A 41 4.14 -3.04 3.83
CA ILE A 41 4.78 -2.46 5.01
C ILE A 41 3.95 -2.75 6.26
N ALA A 42 2.64 -2.56 6.21
CA ALA A 42 1.77 -2.82 7.36
C ALA A 42 1.78 -4.30 7.78
N VAL A 43 1.88 -5.22 6.82
CA VAL A 43 2.03 -6.66 7.11
C VAL A 43 3.34 -6.93 7.84
N GLU A 44 4.47 -6.42 7.32
CA GLU A 44 5.78 -6.62 7.93
C GLU A 44 5.90 -5.97 9.31
N GLU A 45 5.38 -4.74 9.45
CA GLU A 45 5.39 -4.01 10.72
C GLU A 45 4.61 -4.78 11.80
N LYS A 46 3.49 -5.40 11.44
CA LYS A 46 2.70 -6.24 12.35
C LYS A 46 3.51 -7.44 12.85
N GLU A 47 4.27 -8.09 11.97
CA GLU A 47 5.13 -9.21 12.35
C GLU A 47 6.23 -8.73 13.31
N ILE A 48 6.96 -7.67 12.96
CA ILE A 48 7.98 -7.05 13.82
C ILE A 48 7.42 -6.68 15.20
N ARG A 49 6.18 -6.16 15.28
CA ARG A 49 5.56 -5.77 16.57
C ARG A 49 5.12 -6.95 17.42
N LYS A 50 4.79 -8.09 16.83
CA LYS A 50 4.23 -9.25 17.55
C LYS A 50 5.25 -10.34 17.85
N LYS A 51 6.26 -10.48 17.00
CA LYS A 51 7.21 -11.59 17.02
C LYS A 51 8.61 -11.06 17.30
N VAL A 52 9.22 -11.54 18.37
CA VAL A 52 10.58 -11.13 18.77
C VAL A 52 11.60 -11.63 17.74
N GLU A 53 11.36 -12.81 17.15
CA GLU A 53 12.20 -13.43 16.12
C GLU A 53 12.27 -12.61 14.83
N SER A 54 11.24 -11.82 14.51
CA SER A 54 11.22 -10.92 13.35
C SER A 54 12.13 -9.70 13.53
N ARG A 55 12.63 -9.44 14.75
CA ARG A 55 13.53 -8.30 15.06
C ARG A 55 14.99 -8.70 14.88
N THR A 56 15.35 -9.02 13.65
CA THR A 56 16.67 -9.57 13.31
C THR A 56 17.82 -8.58 13.48
N THR A 57 17.54 -7.27 13.38
CA THR A 57 18.56 -6.21 13.46
C THR A 57 18.69 -5.62 14.87
N ASP A 58 19.88 -5.12 15.19
CA ASP A 58 20.14 -4.46 16.47
C ASP A 58 19.31 -3.19 16.66
N LEU A 59 18.99 -2.50 15.56
CA LEU A 59 18.10 -1.34 15.60
C LEU A 59 16.69 -1.74 16.06
N LEU A 60 16.11 -2.79 15.47
CA LEU A 60 14.78 -3.26 15.84
C LEU A 60 14.75 -3.75 17.30
N LYS A 61 15.75 -4.52 17.74
CA LYS A 61 15.86 -4.96 19.14
C LYS A 61 15.92 -3.78 20.11
N LYS A 62 16.65 -2.71 19.76
CA LYS A 62 16.73 -1.49 20.58
C LYS A 62 15.40 -0.74 20.64
N VAL A 63 14.73 -0.55 19.49
CA VAL A 63 13.45 0.16 19.41
C VAL A 63 12.38 -0.51 20.26
N PHE A 64 12.33 -1.85 20.27
CA PHE A 64 11.32 -2.61 20.99
C PHE A 64 11.77 -3.15 22.35
N ALA A 65 12.94 -2.74 22.85
CA ALA A 65 13.54 -3.25 24.08
C ALA A 65 12.67 -3.06 25.33
N LEU A 66 11.76 -2.07 25.34
CA LEU A 66 10.79 -1.87 26.44
C LEU A 66 9.58 -2.80 26.32
N GLN A 67 9.17 -3.15 25.09
CA GLN A 67 8.01 -4.00 24.85
C GLN A 67 8.30 -5.48 25.14
N ASP A 68 9.57 -5.90 25.05
CA ASP A 68 10.01 -7.28 25.29
C ASP A 68 10.39 -7.58 26.74
N ARG A 69 10.33 -6.58 27.61
CA ARG A 69 10.53 -6.80 29.04
C ARG A 69 9.28 -7.48 29.62
N PRO A 70 9.45 -8.50 30.47
CA PRO A 70 8.34 -9.16 31.13
C PRO A 70 7.58 -8.22 32.08
#